data_AF-S0J4J9-F1
#
_entry.id   AF-S0J4J9-F1
#
_cell.length_a   1.000
_cell.length_b   1.000
_cell.length_c   1.000
_cell.angle_alpha   90.00
_cell.angle_beta   90.00
_cell.angle_gamma   90.00
#
_symmetry.space_group_name_H-M   'P 1'
#
loop_
_entity.id
_entity.type
_entity.pdbx_description
1 polymer ?
#
loop_
_entity_poly.entity_id
_entity_poly.type
_entity_poly.pdbx_seq_one_letter_code
_entity_poly.pdbx_strand_id
1 'polypeptide(L)'
;MNNEPVKKINVPYLLSYIFIPALVTALCFWLGYTFFHDGGTGAVILFMVPSALSLLWWIFGGKLIFKGKRKKLMKELEHSGFRPNHTFDSDICTVIVDIEHGKLALIFFWNPFQNYILPASRITKIWTDDGKSGAGFMTGSSRVSFLFTVDNIRIRVNTFTSNKRWRMDSEYILTGISKADMMANVLTEAKERSA
;
A
#
# COMPACT_ATOMS: atom_id res chain seq x y z
N MET A 1 -9.59 -14.72 14.45
CA MET A 1 -8.20 -14.37 14.06
C MET A 1 -7.91 -15.04 12.74
N ASN A 2 -7.27 -14.34 11.79
CA ASN A 2 -6.98 -14.93 10.48
C ASN A 2 -5.73 -15.81 10.57
N ASN A 3 -5.93 -17.13 10.39
CA ASN A 3 -4.85 -18.13 10.36
C ASN A 3 -4.19 -18.23 8.98
N GLU A 4 -4.73 -17.55 7.98
CA GLU A 4 -4.16 -17.56 6.64
C GLU A 4 -2.81 -16.83 6.61
N PRO A 5 -1.87 -17.28 5.76
CA PRO A 5 -0.66 -16.52 5.47
C PRO A 5 -1.05 -15.18 4.84
N VAL A 6 -0.38 -14.12 5.27
CA VAL A 6 -0.56 -12.81 4.65
C VAL A 6 -0.28 -12.89 3.15
N LYS A 7 -1.12 -12.26 2.33
CA LYS A 7 -0.91 -12.12 0.88
C LYS A 7 -0.99 -10.65 0.50
N LYS A 8 0.11 -10.14 -0.03
CA LYS A 8 0.24 -8.74 -0.46
C LYS A 8 -0.53 -8.43 -1.74
N ILE A 9 -0.62 -9.41 -2.64
CA ILE A 9 -1.19 -9.27 -3.98
C ILE A 9 -2.25 -10.34 -4.17
N ASN A 10 -3.46 -9.91 -4.53
CA ASN A 10 -4.48 -10.74 -5.09
C ASN A 10 -4.32 -10.69 -6.62
N VAL A 11 -3.74 -11.74 -7.20
CA VAL A 11 -3.42 -11.81 -8.63
C VAL A 11 -4.67 -11.62 -9.51
N PRO A 12 -5.81 -12.30 -9.23
CA PRO A 12 -7.07 -12.00 -9.92
C PRO A 12 -7.46 -10.53 -9.89
N TYR A 13 -7.36 -9.87 -8.73
CA TYR A 13 -7.66 -8.44 -8.62
C TYR A 13 -6.70 -7.59 -9.46
N LEU A 14 -5.39 -7.82 -9.35
CA LEU A 14 -4.38 -7.10 -10.13
C LEU A 14 -4.62 -7.22 -11.64
N LEU A 15 -4.84 -8.45 -12.12
CA LEU A 15 -5.07 -8.70 -13.54
C LEU A 15 -6.38 -8.05 -13.99
N SER A 16 -7.47 -8.22 -13.22
CA SER A 16 -8.76 -7.61 -13.55
C SER A 16 -8.69 -6.07 -13.60
N TYR A 17 -7.93 -5.46 -12.70
CA TYR A 17 -7.76 -4.00 -12.64
C TYR A 17 -7.10 -3.42 -13.90
N ILE A 18 -6.15 -4.15 -14.48
CA ILE A 18 -5.41 -3.74 -15.68
C ILE A 18 -6.17 -4.13 -16.95
N PHE A 19 -6.60 -5.39 -17.05
CA PHE A 19 -7.10 -5.95 -18.31
C PHE A 19 -8.57 -5.64 -18.59
N ILE A 20 -9.44 -5.50 -17.59
CA ILE A 20 -10.87 -5.22 -17.86
C ILE A 20 -11.04 -3.88 -18.60
N PRO A 21 -10.48 -2.74 -18.14
CA PRO A 21 -10.60 -1.48 -18.87
C PRO A 21 -9.99 -1.53 -20.28
N ALA A 22 -8.86 -2.22 -20.43
CA ALA A 22 -8.20 -2.41 -21.72
C ALA A 22 -9.06 -3.23 -22.69
N LEU A 23 -9.66 -4.32 -22.23
CA LEU A 23 -10.56 -5.16 -23.03
C LEU A 23 -11.84 -4.41 -23.43
N VAL A 24 -12.43 -3.65 -22.50
CA VAL A 24 -13.59 -2.80 -22.79
C VAL A 24 -13.24 -1.76 -23.86
N THR A 25 -12.08 -1.12 -23.75
CA THR A 25 -11.62 -0.14 -24.75
C THR A 25 -11.39 -0.79 -26.11
N ALA A 26 -10.72 -1.95 -26.16
CA ALA A 26 -10.47 -2.68 -27.38
C ALA A 26 -11.77 -3.12 -28.07
N LEU A 27 -12.76 -3.58 -27.29
CA LEU A 27 -14.07 -3.96 -27.80
C LEU A 27 -14.84 -2.74 -28.36
N CYS A 28 -14.80 -1.59 -27.67
CA CYS A 28 -15.39 -0.37 -28.19
C CYS A 28 -14.70 0.13 -29.47
N PHE A 29 -13.38 -0.01 -29.57
CA PHE A 29 -12.63 0.35 -30.78
C PHE A 29 -13.00 -0.55 -31.95
N TRP A 30 -13.11 -1.86 -31.70
CA TRP A 30 -13.53 -2.81 -32.71
C TRP A 30 -14.96 -2.50 -33.21
N LEU A 31 -15.90 -2.23 -32.31
CA LEU A 31 -17.27 -1.82 -32.67
C LEU A 31 -17.30 -0.48 -33.41
N GLY A 32 -16.50 0.49 -32.97
CA GLY A 32 -16.35 1.79 -33.64
C GLY A 32 -15.85 1.63 -35.06
N TYR A 33 -14.86 0.76 -35.27
CA TYR A 33 -14.36 0.41 -36.59
C TYR A 33 -15.44 -0.30 -37.42
N THR A 34 -16.10 -1.35 -36.93
CA THR A 34 -17.02 -2.14 -37.76
C THR A 34 -18.32 -1.41 -38.12
N PHE A 35 -18.87 -0.59 -37.22
CA PHE A 35 -20.20 0.02 -37.40
C PHE A 35 -20.18 1.51 -37.76
N PHE A 36 -19.06 2.22 -37.53
CA PHE A 36 -18.96 3.67 -37.76
C PHE A 36 -17.73 4.02 -38.64
N HIS A 37 -17.58 3.31 -39.76
CA HIS A 37 -16.48 3.52 -40.72
C HIS A 37 -16.43 4.94 -41.29
N ASP A 38 -17.59 5.54 -41.56
CA ASP A 38 -17.70 6.88 -42.18
C ASP A 38 -17.58 8.03 -41.16
N GLY A 39 -17.25 7.71 -39.91
CA GLY A 39 -17.10 8.68 -38.84
C GLY A 39 -18.43 9.12 -38.21
N GLY A 40 -18.43 10.33 -37.63
CA GLY A 40 -19.57 10.89 -36.92
C GLY A 40 -19.51 10.72 -35.39
N THR A 41 -20.53 11.22 -34.70
CA THR A 41 -20.56 11.30 -33.23
C THR A 41 -20.43 9.92 -32.56
N GLY A 42 -20.97 8.87 -33.16
CA GLY A 42 -20.90 7.49 -32.66
C GLY A 42 -19.46 6.95 -32.61
N ALA A 43 -18.66 7.22 -33.65
CA ALA A 43 -17.24 6.86 -33.67
C ALA A 43 -16.48 7.61 -32.56
N VAL A 44 -16.67 8.93 -32.44
CA VAL A 44 -15.98 9.74 -31.42
C VAL A 44 -16.28 9.24 -30.01
N ILE A 45 -17.55 8.91 -29.71
CA ILE A 45 -17.93 8.38 -28.39
C ILE A 45 -17.22 7.05 -28.12
N LEU A 46 -17.23 6.11 -29.07
CA LEU A 46 -16.65 4.77 -28.89
C LEU A 46 -15.12 4.78 -28.79
N PHE A 47 -14.43 5.72 -29.43
CA PHE A 47 -12.97 5.83 -29.35
C PHE A 47 -12.50 6.67 -28.14
N MET A 48 -13.17 7.79 -27.84
CA MET A 48 -12.70 8.73 -26.81
C MET A 48 -13.16 8.35 -25.40
N VAL A 49 -14.42 7.99 -25.23
CA VAL A 49 -15.01 7.81 -23.89
C VAL A 49 -14.40 6.59 -23.16
N PRO A 50 -14.33 5.39 -23.75
CA PRO A 50 -13.75 4.22 -23.08
C PRO A 50 -12.27 4.41 -22.74
N SER A 51 -11.51 5.05 -23.62
CA SER A 51 -10.10 5.39 -23.40
C SER A 51 -9.93 6.35 -22.22
N ALA A 52 -10.71 7.44 -22.20
CA ALA A 52 -10.67 8.41 -21.11
C ALA A 52 -11.09 7.78 -19.77
N LEU A 53 -12.16 6.96 -19.76
CA LEU A 53 -12.60 6.25 -18.57
C LEU A 53 -11.56 5.24 -18.07
N SER A 54 -10.88 4.53 -18.97
CA SER A 54 -9.81 3.59 -18.61
C SER A 54 -8.61 4.32 -17.99
N LEU A 55 -8.22 5.47 -18.52
CA LEU A 55 -7.19 6.32 -17.93
C LEU A 55 -7.58 6.80 -16.54
N LEU A 56 -8.81 7.33 -16.39
CA LEU A 56 -9.34 7.75 -15.09
C LEU A 56 -9.37 6.58 -14.09
N TRP A 57 -9.76 5.39 -14.55
CA TRP A 57 -9.77 4.18 -13.75
C TRP A 57 -8.37 3.82 -13.24
N TRP A 58 -7.36 3.79 -14.11
CA TRP A 58 -5.99 3.45 -13.68
C TRP A 58 -5.38 4.48 -12.73
N ILE A 59 -5.75 5.75 -12.86
CA ILE A 59 -5.27 6.84 -11.98
C ILE A 59 -5.98 6.83 -10.62
N PHE A 60 -7.31 6.69 -10.61
CA PHE A 60 -8.13 6.92 -9.40
C PHE A 60 -8.81 5.67 -8.84
N GLY A 61 -9.13 4.68 -9.68
CA GLY A 61 -9.93 3.51 -9.31
C GLY A 61 -9.35 2.76 -8.11
N GLY A 62 -8.06 2.43 -8.15
CA GLY A 62 -7.39 1.73 -7.05
C GLY A 62 -7.40 2.54 -5.74
N LYS A 63 -7.17 3.85 -5.80
CA LYS A 63 -7.19 4.74 -4.63
C LYS A 63 -8.57 4.80 -3.98
N LEU A 64 -9.63 4.88 -4.80
CA LEU A 64 -11.02 4.91 -4.31
C LEU A 64 -11.39 3.59 -3.63
N ILE A 65 -11.09 2.45 -4.26
CA ILE A 65 -11.35 1.12 -3.69
C ILE A 65 -10.61 0.95 -2.37
N PHE A 66 -9.30 1.24 -2.36
CA PHE A 66 -8.47 1.09 -1.16
C PHE A 66 -8.94 1.98 -0.01
N LYS A 67 -9.26 3.26 -0.29
CA LYS A 67 -9.81 4.19 0.72
C LYS A 67 -11.12 3.68 1.31
N GLY A 68 -12.03 3.17 0.46
CA GLY A 68 -13.29 2.59 0.91
C GLY A 68 -13.11 1.37 1.80
N LYS A 69 -12.22 0.44 1.40
CA LYS A 69 -11.93 -0.78 2.14
C LYS A 69 -11.18 -0.52 3.45
N ARG A 70 -10.24 0.43 3.46
CA ARG A 70 -9.58 0.91 4.68
C ARG A 70 -10.59 1.49 5.67
N LYS A 71 -11.54 2.32 5.21
CA LYS A 71 -12.59 2.85 6.08
C LYS A 71 -13.47 1.74 6.66
N LYS A 72 -13.77 0.71 5.86
CA LYS A 72 -14.51 -0.46 6.33
C LYS A 72 -13.73 -1.23 7.40
N LEU A 73 -12.43 -1.48 7.18
CA LEU A 73 -11.55 -2.11 8.16
C LEU A 73 -11.54 -1.33 9.48
N MET A 74 -11.37 -0.01 9.45
CA MET A 74 -11.36 0.80 10.68
C MET A 74 -12.65 0.63 11.50
N LYS A 75 -13.82 0.62 10.84
CA LYS A 75 -15.10 0.34 11.50
C LYS A 75 -15.17 -1.08 12.06
N GLU A 76 -14.71 -2.08 11.29
CA GLU A 76 -14.65 -3.47 11.76
C GLU A 76 -13.75 -3.61 13.01
N LEU A 77 -12.63 -2.88 13.05
CA LEU A 77 -11.74 -2.84 14.21
C LEU A 77 -12.42 -2.23 15.44
N GLU A 78 -13.08 -1.08 15.30
CA GLU A 78 -13.83 -0.41 16.38
C GLU A 78 -14.87 -1.35 17.02
N HIS A 79 -15.57 -2.17 16.23
CA HIS A 79 -16.55 -3.13 16.74
C HIS A 79 -15.93 -4.40 17.34
N SER A 80 -14.69 -4.73 17.00
CA SER A 80 -14.03 -5.98 17.42
C SER A 80 -13.30 -5.88 18.76
N GLY A 81 -13.33 -4.72 19.43
CA GLY A 81 -12.55 -4.44 20.63
C GLY A 81 -11.06 -4.19 20.36
N PHE A 82 -10.66 -4.05 19.09
CA PHE A 82 -9.31 -3.69 18.69
C PHE A 82 -9.06 -2.21 19.06
N ARG A 83 -7.96 -1.94 19.76
CA ARG A 83 -7.55 -0.60 20.18
C ARG A 83 -6.42 -0.09 19.28
N PRO A 84 -6.70 0.75 18.27
CA PRO A 84 -5.67 1.24 17.37
C PRO A 84 -4.80 2.31 18.07
N ASN A 85 -3.70 1.89 18.71
CA ASN A 85 -2.73 2.80 19.33
C ASN A 85 -1.96 3.62 18.28
N HIS A 86 -1.51 2.94 17.22
CA HIS A 86 -0.75 3.56 16.13
C HIS A 86 -1.24 3.08 14.77
N THR A 87 -1.26 3.99 13.80
CA THR A 87 -1.52 3.67 12.39
C THR A 87 -0.37 4.18 11.55
N PHE A 88 0.19 3.29 10.75
CA PHE A 88 1.28 3.57 9.83
C PHE A 88 0.81 3.33 8.39
N ASP A 89 0.86 4.39 7.58
CA ASP A 89 0.50 4.33 6.17
C ASP A 89 1.77 4.22 5.31
N SER A 90 1.80 3.20 4.48
CA SER A 90 2.77 2.99 3.41
C SER A 90 2.08 3.18 2.06
N ASP A 91 2.87 3.33 0.99
CA ASP A 91 2.39 3.54 -0.38
C ASP A 91 1.41 2.45 -0.85
N ILE A 92 1.53 1.25 -0.31
CA ILE A 92 0.77 0.05 -0.74
C ILE A 92 0.16 -0.74 0.41
N CYS A 93 0.29 -0.27 1.64
CA CYS A 93 -0.17 -0.99 2.83
C CYS A 93 -0.51 -0.02 3.96
N THR A 94 -1.60 -0.27 4.68
CA THR A 94 -1.85 0.39 5.97
C THR A 94 -1.66 -0.65 7.07
N VAL A 95 -0.87 -0.30 8.07
CA VAL A 95 -0.56 -1.09 9.26
C VAL A 95 -1.19 -0.40 10.45
N ILE A 96 -2.01 -1.11 11.22
CA ILE A 96 -2.64 -0.59 12.42
C ILE A 96 -2.20 -1.49 13.56
N VAL A 97 -1.70 -0.90 14.64
CA VAL A 97 -1.13 -1.61 15.77
C VAL A 97 -2.01 -1.43 16.99
N ASP A 98 -2.39 -2.54 17.60
CA ASP A 98 -2.99 -2.63 18.92
C ASP A 98 -1.92 -3.19 19.86
N ILE A 99 -1.31 -2.28 20.62
CA ILE A 99 -0.27 -2.63 21.59
C ILE A 99 -0.91 -3.38 22.76
N GLU A 100 -2.07 -2.93 23.23
CA GLU A 100 -2.73 -3.47 24.44
C GLU A 100 -3.02 -4.96 24.32
N HIS A 101 -3.50 -5.40 23.15
CA HIS A 101 -3.82 -6.80 22.89
C HIS A 101 -2.78 -7.52 22.02
N GLY A 102 -1.65 -6.87 21.70
CA GLY A 102 -0.59 -7.44 20.87
C GLY A 102 -1.05 -7.85 19.47
N LYS A 103 -1.90 -7.05 18.82
CA LYS A 103 -2.48 -7.37 17.50
C LYS A 103 -2.06 -6.35 16.44
N LEU A 104 -2.07 -6.82 15.20
CA LEU A 104 -1.81 -6.02 14.01
C LEU A 104 -2.98 -6.19 13.06
N ALA A 105 -3.45 -5.08 12.50
CA ALA A 105 -4.32 -5.08 11.34
C ALA A 105 -3.54 -4.61 10.11
N LEU A 106 -3.58 -5.38 9.03
CA LEU A 106 -2.97 -5.06 7.75
C LEU A 106 -4.02 -5.03 6.65
N ILE A 107 -3.91 -4.05 5.78
CA ILE A 107 -4.63 -4.01 4.50
C ILE A 107 -3.66 -3.60 3.40
N PHE A 108 -3.75 -4.26 2.24
CA PHE A 108 -2.87 -4.04 1.11
C PHE A 108 -3.63 -3.43 -0.06
N PHE A 109 -2.98 -2.51 -0.78
CA PHE A 109 -3.54 -1.88 -1.97
C PHE A 109 -3.88 -2.90 -3.07
N TRP A 110 -2.98 -3.86 -3.29
CA TRP A 110 -3.16 -4.93 -4.28
C TRP A 110 -3.89 -6.17 -3.73
N ASN A 111 -4.34 -6.13 -2.48
CA ASN A 111 -5.26 -7.13 -1.92
C ASN A 111 -6.27 -6.44 -0.97
N PRO A 112 -7.11 -5.53 -1.48
CA PRO A 112 -7.94 -4.66 -0.64
C PRO A 112 -9.21 -5.36 -0.12
N PHE A 113 -9.48 -6.58 -0.57
CA PHE A 113 -10.66 -7.36 -0.18
C PHE A 113 -10.36 -8.33 0.98
N GLN A 114 -9.10 -8.46 1.37
CA GLN A 114 -8.68 -9.31 2.47
C GLN A 114 -8.02 -8.46 3.55
N ASN A 115 -8.72 -8.34 4.67
CA ASN A 115 -8.20 -7.69 5.88
C ASN A 115 -7.45 -8.75 6.69
N TYR A 116 -6.29 -8.42 7.24
CA TYR A 116 -5.54 -9.33 8.10
C TYR A 116 -5.49 -8.78 9.51
N ILE A 117 -6.18 -9.43 10.44
CA ILE A 117 -6.04 -9.16 11.88
C ILE A 117 -5.29 -10.36 12.48
N LEU A 118 -4.04 -10.12 12.87
CA LEU A 118 -3.08 -11.15 13.26
C LEU A 118 -2.33 -10.77 14.55
N PRO A 119 -1.87 -11.75 15.33
CA PRO A 119 -1.05 -11.48 16.51
C PRO A 119 0.33 -10.96 16.09
N ALA A 120 0.86 -9.99 16.83
CA ALA A 120 2.17 -9.39 16.56
C ALA A 120 3.33 -10.39 16.71
N SER A 121 3.10 -11.51 17.41
CA SER A 121 4.04 -12.64 17.50
C SER A 121 4.44 -13.22 16.14
N ARG A 122 3.62 -13.06 15.08
CA ARG A 122 3.96 -13.47 13.71
C ARG A 122 5.04 -12.62 13.06
N ILE A 123 5.45 -11.49 13.67
CA ILE A 123 6.57 -10.71 13.17
C ILE A 123 7.88 -11.45 13.41
N THR A 124 8.58 -11.76 12.33
CA THR A 124 9.87 -12.47 12.36
C THR A 124 11.06 -11.53 12.49
N LYS A 125 10.98 -10.34 11.90
CA LYS A 125 12.07 -9.36 11.89
C LYS A 125 11.52 -7.93 11.86
N ILE A 126 12.17 -7.01 12.59
CA ILE A 126 11.89 -5.57 12.62
C ILE A 126 13.23 -4.85 12.51
N TRP A 127 13.35 -3.84 11.65
CA TRP A 127 14.56 -3.03 11.54
C TRP A 127 14.31 -1.68 10.84
N THR A 128 15.20 -0.73 11.11
CA THR A 128 15.26 0.56 10.42
C THR A 128 16.20 0.48 9.21
N ASP A 129 15.78 1.08 8.09
CA ASP A 129 16.57 1.27 6.87
C ASP A 129 16.73 2.76 6.62
N ASP A 130 17.95 3.25 6.84
CA ASP A 130 18.35 4.64 6.67
C ASP A 130 18.49 5.06 5.19
N GLY A 131 18.40 4.11 4.26
CA GLY A 131 18.52 4.33 2.82
C GLY A 131 19.90 4.85 2.40
N LYS A 132 20.92 4.71 3.25
CA LYS A 132 22.27 5.17 2.97
C LYS A 132 22.81 4.49 1.72
N SER A 133 23.29 5.30 0.79
CA SER A 133 23.94 4.83 -0.45
C SER A 133 25.13 5.71 -0.77
N GLY A 134 25.89 5.36 -1.82
CA GLY A 134 27.05 6.14 -2.28
C GLY A 134 28.28 5.99 -1.38
N ALA A 135 29.36 6.69 -1.75
CA ALA A 135 30.64 6.65 -1.05
C ALA A 135 31.25 8.05 -0.91
N GLY A 136 32.03 8.27 0.15
CA GLY A 136 32.73 9.55 0.40
C GLY A 136 31.77 10.74 0.47
N PHE A 137 32.09 11.82 -0.24
CA PHE A 137 31.27 13.05 -0.29
C PHE A 137 29.89 12.84 -0.94
N MET A 138 29.69 11.75 -1.69
CA MET A 138 28.40 11.40 -2.30
C MET A 138 27.50 10.58 -1.36
N THR A 139 27.95 10.30 -0.14
CA THR A 139 27.17 9.54 0.85
C THR A 139 25.92 10.31 1.24
N GLY A 140 24.77 9.64 1.17
CA GLY A 140 23.50 10.24 1.54
C GLY A 140 22.32 9.33 1.29
N SER A 141 21.15 9.84 1.63
CA SER A 141 19.88 9.15 1.48
C SER A 141 18.80 10.12 1.02
N SER A 142 17.82 9.59 0.29
CA SER A 142 16.59 10.29 -0.07
C SER A 142 15.37 9.67 0.61
N ARG A 143 15.55 8.61 1.40
CA ARG A 143 14.46 7.83 1.97
C ARG A 143 14.90 7.12 3.24
N VAL A 144 14.13 7.30 4.30
CA VAL A 144 14.24 6.51 5.53
C VAL A 144 12.95 5.74 5.72
N SER A 145 13.06 4.49 6.16
CA SER A 145 11.90 3.62 6.36
C SER A 145 12.13 2.66 7.50
N PHE A 146 11.04 2.28 8.17
CA PHE A 146 11.04 1.09 9.00
C PHE A 146 10.53 -0.10 8.18
N LEU A 147 11.07 -1.28 8.45
CA LEU A 147 10.68 -2.52 7.80
C LEU A 147 10.42 -3.59 8.84
N PHE A 148 9.46 -4.45 8.52
CA PHE A 148 9.22 -5.66 9.28
C PHE A 148 8.77 -6.78 8.35
N THR A 149 8.91 -8.02 8.82
CA THR A 149 8.56 -9.21 8.05
C THR A 149 7.51 -10.03 8.80
N VAL A 150 6.39 -10.29 8.13
CA VAL A 150 5.30 -11.15 8.62
C VAL A 150 5.06 -12.21 7.55
N ASP A 151 5.06 -13.49 7.93
CA ASP A 151 4.88 -14.63 7.01
C ASP A 151 5.77 -14.57 5.75
N ASN A 152 7.06 -14.25 5.94
CA ASN A 152 8.02 -14.07 4.85
C ASN A 152 7.71 -12.90 3.88
N ILE A 153 6.72 -12.05 4.19
CA ILE A 153 6.40 -10.83 3.45
C ILE A 153 7.02 -9.63 4.15
N ARG A 154 7.89 -8.94 3.41
CA ARG A 154 8.49 -7.68 3.85
C ARG A 154 7.54 -6.52 3.64
N ILE A 155 7.20 -5.84 4.72
CA ILE A 155 6.43 -4.60 4.74
C ILE A 155 7.41 -3.47 5.01
N ARG A 156 7.33 -2.42 4.19
CA ARG A 156 8.15 -1.21 4.28
C ARG A 156 7.22 -0.05 4.47
N VAL A 157 7.52 0.79 5.44
CA VAL A 157 6.81 2.04 5.67
C VAL A 157 7.82 3.17 5.72
N ASN A 158 7.61 4.18 4.89
CA ASN A 158 8.54 5.29 4.80
C ASN A 158 8.26 6.29 5.91
N THR A 159 9.31 6.68 6.65
CA THR A 159 9.26 7.76 7.65
C THR A 159 9.80 9.07 7.11
N PHE A 160 10.58 9.00 6.03
CA PHE A 160 11.06 10.13 5.27
C PHE A 160 11.20 9.77 3.78
N THR A 161 10.79 10.68 2.89
CA THR A 161 11.00 10.60 1.44
C THR A 161 11.30 11.98 0.90
N SER A 162 12.26 12.11 0.00
CA SER A 162 12.59 13.36 -0.68
C SER A 162 12.99 13.12 -2.14
N ASN A 163 12.70 14.10 -2.99
CA ASN A 163 13.21 14.14 -4.37
C ASN A 163 14.68 14.59 -4.43
N LYS A 164 15.24 15.01 -3.29
CA LYS A 164 16.65 15.41 -3.15
C LYS A 164 17.39 14.41 -2.27
N ARG A 165 18.69 14.30 -2.50
CA ARG A 165 19.59 13.51 -1.67
C ARG A 165 20.10 14.37 -0.53
N TRP A 166 20.01 13.85 0.68
CA TRP A 166 20.44 14.50 1.90
C TRP A 166 21.63 13.77 2.51
N ARG A 167 22.53 14.52 3.15
CA ARG A 167 23.61 13.93 3.93
C ARG A 167 23.03 13.20 5.14
N MET A 168 23.76 12.19 5.62
CA MET A 168 23.32 11.35 6.74
C MET A 168 23.21 12.13 8.06
N ASP A 169 23.96 13.23 8.21
CA ASP A 169 23.95 14.13 9.35
C ASP A 169 22.89 15.25 9.25
N SER A 170 22.10 15.27 8.17
CA SER A 170 21.00 16.23 8.05
C SER A 170 19.88 15.93 9.03
N GLU A 171 19.27 16.99 9.57
CA GLU A 171 18.13 16.88 10.50
C GLU A 171 16.97 16.08 9.90
N TYR A 172 16.73 16.17 8.59
CA TYR A 172 15.71 15.40 7.89
C TYR A 172 15.93 13.89 7.99
N ILE A 173 17.17 13.43 7.76
CA ILE A 173 17.52 12.01 7.84
C ILE A 173 17.50 11.54 9.29
N LEU A 174 18.11 12.30 10.21
CA LEU A 174 18.13 11.96 11.63
C LEU A 174 16.71 11.86 12.21
N THR A 175 15.83 12.80 11.86
CA THR A 175 14.41 12.76 12.25
C THR A 175 13.70 11.56 11.62
N GLY A 176 13.99 11.25 10.35
CA GLY A 176 13.45 10.07 9.68
C GLY A 176 13.84 8.76 10.38
N ILE A 177 15.10 8.65 10.80
CA ILE A 177 15.64 7.49 11.54
C ILE A 177 14.97 7.40 12.91
N SER A 178 14.94 8.50 13.66
CA SER A 178 14.28 8.53 14.98
C SER A 178 12.81 8.10 14.92
N LYS A 179 12.06 8.54 13.89
CA LYS A 179 10.68 8.08 13.65
C LYS A 179 10.63 6.59 13.33
N ALA A 180 11.55 6.09 12.50
CA ALA A 180 11.57 4.68 12.13
C ALA A 180 11.88 3.78 13.34
N ASP A 181 12.81 4.20 14.20
CA ASP A 181 13.16 3.48 15.43
C ASP A 181 11.99 3.49 16.42
N MET A 182 11.28 4.61 16.58
CA MET A 182 10.07 4.66 17.40
C MET A 182 8.98 3.70 16.89
N MET A 183 8.77 3.64 15.56
CA MET A 183 7.81 2.71 14.96
C MET A 183 8.23 1.25 15.11
N ALA A 184 9.54 0.96 15.00
CA ALA A 184 10.09 -0.36 15.26
C ALA A 184 9.85 -0.78 16.73
N ASN A 185 10.08 0.12 17.68
CA ASN A 185 9.83 -0.13 19.09
C ASN A 185 8.35 -0.41 19.39
N VAL A 186 7.42 0.32 18.78
CA VAL A 186 5.97 0.06 18.89
C VAL A 186 5.62 -1.36 18.47
N LEU A 187 6.20 -1.85 17.37
CA LEU A 187 5.97 -3.22 16.90
C LEU A 187 6.62 -4.27 17.81
N THR A 188 7.79 -3.97 18.36
CA THR A 188 8.46 -4.83 19.34
C THR A 188 7.62 -4.96 20.61
N GLU A 189 7.10 -3.85 21.16
CA GLU A 189 6.24 -3.86 22.33
C GLU A 189 4.94 -4.65 22.07
N ALA A 190 4.29 -4.42 20.93
CA ALA A 190 3.11 -5.19 20.55
C ALA A 190 3.43 -6.69 20.42
N LYS A 191 4.61 -7.05 19.92
CA LYS A 191 5.07 -8.44 19.80
C LYS A 191 5.29 -9.08 21.17
N GLU A 192 5.89 -8.37 22.12
CA GLU A 192 6.12 -8.84 23.49
C GLU A 192 4.80 -9.08 24.23
N ARG A 193 3.80 -8.20 24.05
CA ARG A 193 2.46 -8.35 24.64
C ARG A 193 1.59 -9.41 23.94
N SER A 194 2.00 -9.86 22.75
CA SER A 194 1.31 -10.90 21.99
C SER A 194 1.77 -12.32 22.37
N ALA A 195 2.88 -12.45 23.10
CA ALA A 195 3.45 -13.71 23.58
C ALA A 195 2.75 -14.17 24.85
#